data_AF-A0AAU8C860-F1
#
_entry.id   AF-A0AAU8C860-F1
#
_cell.length_a   1.000
_cell.length_b   1.000
_cell.length_c   1.000
_cell.angle_alpha   90.00
_cell.angle_beta   90.00
_cell.angle_gamma   90.00
#
_symmetry.space_group_name_H-M   'P 1'
#
loop_
_entity.id
_entity.type
_entity.pdbx_description
1 polymer ?
#
loop_
_entity_poly.entity_id
_entity_poly.type
_entity_poly.pdbx_seq_one_letter_code
_entity_poly.pdbx_strand_id
1 'polypeptide(L)'
;MVSEVLMSFIAWRADQESKRLHSSEAGNPQIAQFSIKKALKNDFGREVVRMHWSHRPFATRYDVVRITYETNQIFVPILGLDGNEQVGIARLGYDLRKRLGVPNDAVGQETKFDLIIEQTGLWGQIYWYLCTKDPAVKVPAWLAFWSVLLGAAGLMLAIVNFYLT
;
A
#
# COMPACT_ATOMS: atom_id res chain seq x y z
N MET A 1 15.60 4.03 36.37
CA MET A 1 15.96 4.28 34.96
C MET A 1 15.58 3.11 34.03
N VAL A 2 15.91 1.85 34.35
CA VAL A 2 15.53 0.68 33.50
C VAL A 2 14.01 0.40 33.49
N SER A 3 13.32 0.65 34.60
CA SER A 3 11.87 0.47 34.77
C SER A 3 11.03 1.32 33.81
N GLU A 4 11.35 2.61 33.63
CA GLU A 4 10.55 3.53 32.81
C GLU A 4 10.67 3.24 31.31
N VAL A 5 11.84 2.80 30.86
CA VAL A 5 12.07 2.41 29.46
C VAL A 5 11.35 1.10 29.14
N LEU A 6 11.32 0.16 30.08
CA LEU A 6 10.59 -1.10 29.90
C LEU A 6 9.08 -0.86 29.87
N MET A 7 8.57 0.02 30.75
CA MET A 7 7.15 0.39 30.78
C MET A 7 6.73 1.18 29.53
N SER A 8 7.56 2.09 29.02
CA SER A 8 7.26 2.81 27.78
C SER A 8 7.29 1.89 26.56
N PHE A 9 8.19 0.89 26.54
CA PHE A 9 8.23 -0.11 25.47
C PHE A 9 7.03 -1.06 25.50
N ILE A 10 6.57 -1.47 26.68
CA ILE A 10 5.36 -2.28 26.85
C ILE A 10 4.12 -1.48 26.45
N ALA A 11 4.02 -0.20 26.86
CA ALA A 11 2.93 0.68 26.47
C ALA A 11 2.91 0.95 24.95
N TRP A 12 4.08 1.18 24.35
CA TRP A 12 4.22 1.30 22.90
C TRP A 12 3.81 0.01 22.18
N ARG A 13 4.23 -1.16 22.70
CA ARG A 13 3.88 -2.45 22.12
C ARG A 13 2.38 -2.75 22.22
N ALA A 14 1.75 -2.44 23.34
CA ALA A 14 0.32 -2.60 23.55
C ALA A 14 -0.51 -1.64 22.67
N ASP A 15 -0.04 -0.41 22.45
CA ASP A 15 -0.65 0.53 21.49
C ASP A 15 -0.53 0.02 20.04
N GLN A 16 0.61 -0.58 19.67
CA GLN A 16 0.78 -1.22 18.36
C GLN A 16 -0.08 -2.49 18.21
N GLU A 17 -0.24 -3.29 19.26
CA GLU A 17 -1.09 -4.48 19.26
C GLU A 17 -2.59 -4.13 19.19
N SER A 18 -3.03 -3.10 19.92
CA SER A 18 -4.37 -2.54 19.80
C SER A 18 -4.65 -2.04 18.37
N LYS A 19 -3.71 -1.30 17.78
CA LYS A 19 -3.79 -0.86 16.37
C LYS A 19 -3.78 -2.01 15.37
N ARG A 20 -3.09 -3.12 15.66
CA ARG A 20 -3.11 -4.35 14.85
C ARG A 20 -4.43 -5.12 14.98
N LEU A 21 -5.00 -5.20 16.17
CA LEU A 21 -6.28 -5.88 16.40
C LEU A 21 -7.44 -5.11 15.78
N HIS A 22 -7.41 -3.77 15.81
CA HIS A 22 -8.34 -2.91 15.06
C HIS A 22 -8.08 -2.86 13.54
N SER A 23 -6.96 -3.43 13.08
CA SER A 23 -6.56 -3.56 11.66
C SER A 23 -6.90 -4.96 11.10
N SER A 24 -7.39 -5.89 11.92
CA SER A 24 -7.78 -7.25 11.52
C SER A 24 -9.25 -7.35 11.06
N GLU A 25 -10.06 -6.33 11.30
CA GLU A 25 -11.31 -6.14 10.58
C GLU A 25 -10.97 -5.36 9.31
N ALA A 26 -11.32 -5.88 8.13
CA ALA A 26 -11.09 -5.19 6.86
C ALA A 26 -11.50 -3.72 7.00
N GLY A 27 -10.49 -2.84 7.07
CA GLY A 27 -10.67 -1.44 7.44
C GLY A 27 -11.73 -0.81 6.55
N ASN A 28 -12.77 -0.26 7.18
CA ASN A 28 -13.92 0.32 6.49
C ASN A 28 -13.42 1.27 5.38
N PRO A 29 -13.88 1.14 4.12
CA PRO A 29 -13.50 2.03 3.04
C PRO A 29 -13.64 3.50 3.44
N GLN A 30 -12.57 4.26 3.28
CA GLN A 30 -12.62 5.70 3.46
C GLN A 30 -12.90 6.35 2.10
N ILE A 31 -14.07 6.95 1.98
CA ILE A 31 -14.44 7.78 0.84
C ILE A 31 -14.05 9.22 1.18
N ALA A 32 -13.19 9.82 0.35
CA ALA A 32 -12.77 11.20 0.54
C ALA A 32 -12.54 11.92 -0.79
N GLN A 33 -12.74 13.23 -0.75
CA GLN A 33 -12.53 14.11 -1.89
C GLN A 33 -11.10 14.62 -1.95
N PHE A 34 -10.46 14.42 -3.10
CA PHE A 34 -9.09 14.88 -3.33
C PHE A 34 -8.96 15.77 -4.56
N SER A 35 -8.18 16.83 -4.43
CA SER A 35 -7.59 17.52 -5.57
C SER A 35 -6.33 16.77 -6.00
N ILE A 36 -6.28 16.39 -7.27
CA ILE A 36 -5.19 15.59 -7.84
C ILE A 36 -4.08 16.51 -8.32
N LYS A 37 -2.91 16.38 -7.71
CA LYS A 37 -1.70 17.14 -8.10
C LYS A 37 -0.64 16.21 -8.71
N LYS A 38 0.30 16.81 -9.43
CA LYS A 38 1.47 16.10 -9.98
C LYS A 38 2.30 15.49 -8.85
N ALA A 39 2.87 14.31 -9.11
CA ALA A 39 3.89 13.71 -8.26
C ALA A 39 5.04 14.69 -7.98
N LEU A 40 5.68 14.54 -6.82
CA LEU A 40 6.92 15.26 -6.53
C LEU A 40 8.04 14.75 -7.44
N LYS A 41 9.03 15.60 -7.75
CA LYS A 41 10.18 15.23 -8.59
C LYS A 41 10.90 13.96 -8.08
N ASN A 42 10.96 13.76 -6.78
CA ASN A 42 11.60 12.60 -6.15
C ASN A 42 10.82 11.28 -6.31
N ASP A 43 9.54 11.36 -6.70
CA ASP A 43 8.69 10.19 -6.90
C ASP A 43 8.53 9.84 -8.40
N PHE A 44 9.25 10.52 -9.29
CA PHE A 44 9.20 10.23 -10.72
C PHE A 44 9.75 8.82 -10.98
N GLY A 45 9.02 8.05 -11.79
CA GLY A 45 9.34 6.64 -12.07
C GLY A 45 8.96 5.67 -10.96
N ARG A 46 8.40 6.13 -9.83
CA ARG A 46 7.92 5.28 -8.74
C ARG A 46 6.40 5.22 -8.76
N GLU A 47 5.84 4.03 -8.59
CA GLU A 47 4.38 3.84 -8.48
C GLU A 47 3.89 4.11 -7.05
N VAL A 48 4.11 5.33 -6.55
CA VAL A 48 3.71 5.76 -5.19
C VAL A 48 2.65 6.84 -5.23
N VAL A 49 1.76 6.84 -4.23
CA VAL A 49 0.79 7.91 -4.01
C VAL A 49 1.11 8.64 -2.73
N ARG A 50 1.07 9.97 -2.74
CA ARG A 50 1.20 10.75 -1.52
C ARG A 50 -0.12 11.37 -1.10
N MET A 51 -0.48 11.18 0.17
CA MET A 51 -1.66 11.77 0.77
C MET A 51 -1.47 12.04 2.26
N HIS A 52 -2.26 12.99 2.77
CA HIS A 52 -2.25 13.36 4.18
C HIS A 52 -2.75 12.21 5.08
N TRP A 53 -2.19 12.07 6.29
CA TRP A 53 -2.49 10.98 7.21
C TRP A 53 -3.97 10.91 7.64
N SER A 54 -4.66 12.05 7.69
CA SER A 54 -6.09 12.12 8.05
C SER A 54 -7.00 11.36 7.09
N HIS A 55 -6.55 11.11 5.86
CA HIS A 55 -7.29 10.36 4.85
C HIS A 55 -6.82 8.91 4.70
N ARG A 56 -6.09 8.41 5.70
CA ARG A 56 -5.57 7.04 5.75
C ARG A 56 -5.38 6.56 7.20
N PRO A 57 -6.43 6.59 8.05
CA PRO A 57 -6.31 6.22 9.46
C PRO A 57 -5.89 4.75 9.64
N PHE A 58 -6.16 3.89 8.66
CA PHE A 58 -5.83 2.46 8.65
C PHE A 58 -4.50 2.12 7.96
N ALA A 59 -3.83 3.08 7.30
CA ALA A 59 -2.62 2.81 6.52
C ALA A 59 -1.47 3.73 6.92
N THR A 60 -0.37 3.12 7.32
CA THR A 60 0.88 3.80 7.65
C THR A 60 1.73 4.05 6.39
N ARG A 61 2.92 4.62 6.58
CA ARG A 61 3.80 4.93 5.45
C ARG A 61 4.35 3.63 4.86
N TYR A 62 4.37 3.52 3.53
CA TYR A 62 4.75 2.34 2.75
C TYR A 62 3.73 1.19 2.75
N ASP A 63 2.62 1.32 3.48
CA ASP A 63 1.53 0.35 3.34
C ASP A 63 0.91 0.44 1.94
N VAL A 64 0.59 -0.73 1.39
CA VAL A 64 -0.14 -0.84 0.13
C VAL A 64 -1.62 -0.66 0.40
N VAL A 65 -2.23 0.27 -0.31
CA VAL A 65 -3.69 0.49 -0.28
C VAL A 65 -4.28 0.19 -1.64
N ARG A 66 -5.58 -0.11 -1.63
CA ARG A 66 -6.39 -0.08 -2.83
C ARG A 66 -7.03 1.30 -2.93
N ILE A 67 -6.84 1.95 -4.07
CA ILE A 67 -7.51 3.20 -4.42
C ILE A 67 -8.43 2.90 -5.59
N THR A 68 -9.71 3.23 -5.41
CA THR A 68 -10.74 3.08 -6.44
C THR A 68 -11.28 4.46 -6.81
N TYR A 69 -11.42 4.69 -8.10
CA TYR A 69 -12.07 5.86 -8.68
C TYR A 69 -13.02 5.36 -9.78
N GLU A 70 -14.31 5.68 -9.64
CA GLU A 70 -15.37 5.15 -10.51
C GLU A 70 -15.29 3.61 -10.61
N THR A 71 -14.92 3.09 -11.79
CA THR A 71 -14.77 1.64 -12.04
C THR A 71 -13.33 1.15 -11.98
N ASN A 72 -12.35 2.05 -11.87
CA ASN A 72 -10.93 1.71 -11.93
C ASN A 72 -10.35 1.56 -10.53
N GLN A 73 -9.55 0.51 -10.34
CA GLN A 73 -8.87 0.25 -9.09
C GLN A 73 -7.36 0.08 -9.31
N ILE A 74 -6.58 0.60 -8.37
CA ILE A 74 -5.13 0.44 -8.34
C ILE A 74 -4.70 0.02 -6.94
N PHE A 75 -3.69 -0.85 -6.87
CA PHE A 75 -2.96 -1.14 -5.64
C PHE A 75 -1.66 -0.33 -5.69
N VAL A 76 -1.41 0.46 -4.65
CA VAL A 76 -0.25 1.36 -4.62
C VAL A 76 0.26 1.55 -3.19
N PRO A 77 1.58 1.65 -2.99
CA PRO A 77 2.16 2.09 -1.74
C PRO A 77 1.82 3.57 -1.51
N ILE A 78 1.33 3.84 -0.31
CA ILE A 78 1.11 5.20 0.16
C ILE A 78 2.36 5.76 0.82
N LEU A 79 2.68 6.99 0.50
CA LEU A 79 3.59 7.83 1.27
C LEU A 79 2.81 8.97 1.94
N GLY A 80 3.29 9.40 3.10
CA GLY A 80 2.73 10.56 3.79
C GLY A 80 3.03 11.86 3.05
N LEU A 81 2.03 12.75 3.04
CA LEU A 81 2.27 14.20 3.00
C LEU A 81 2.20 14.71 4.44
N ASP A 82 3.22 15.48 4.81
CA ASP A 82 3.26 16.24 6.06
C ASP A 82 2.84 17.69 5.78
N GLY A 83 2.12 18.29 6.72
CA GLY A 83 1.59 19.66 6.61
C GLY A 83 0.08 19.72 6.40
N ASN A 84 -0.60 20.57 7.19
CA ASN A 84 -2.06 20.72 7.17
C ASN A 84 -2.57 21.34 5.86
N GLU A 85 -1.74 22.12 5.16
CA GLU A 85 -2.03 22.68 3.85
C GLU A 85 -2.11 21.63 2.73
N GLN A 86 -1.79 20.37 3.04
CA GLN A 86 -1.83 19.25 2.11
C GLN A 86 -3.00 18.29 2.37
N VAL A 87 -3.87 18.63 3.33
CA VAL A 87 -5.15 17.95 3.57
C VAL A 87 -6.03 18.10 2.31
N GLY A 88 -6.58 16.98 1.82
CA GLY A 88 -7.43 16.96 0.62
C GLY A 88 -6.65 17.00 -0.70
N ILE A 89 -5.33 16.83 -0.65
CA ILE A 89 -4.48 16.71 -1.85
C ILE A 89 -3.95 15.29 -1.95
N ALA A 90 -4.12 14.69 -3.13
CA ALA A 90 -3.43 13.46 -3.50
C ALA A 90 -2.45 13.74 -4.64
N ARG A 91 -1.18 13.38 -4.45
CA ARG A 91 -0.15 13.49 -5.49
C ARG A 91 0.08 12.13 -6.13
N LEU A 92 -0.17 12.05 -7.44
CA LEU A 92 -0.01 10.83 -8.21
C LEU A 92 0.89 11.04 -9.43
N GLY A 93 1.64 10.00 -9.78
CA GLY A 93 2.41 9.92 -11.03
C GLY A 93 1.51 9.84 -12.26
N TYR A 94 2.09 10.08 -13.44
CA TYR A 94 1.35 10.02 -14.71
C TYR A 94 0.73 8.63 -14.94
N ASP A 95 1.50 7.55 -14.78
CA ASP A 95 1.02 6.19 -15.02
C ASP A 95 -0.11 5.78 -14.08
N LEU A 96 -0.04 6.19 -12.80
CA LEU A 96 -1.09 5.92 -11.82
C LEU A 96 -2.39 6.62 -12.16
N ARG A 97 -2.33 7.90 -12.57
CA ARG A 97 -3.52 8.66 -13.00
C ARG A 97 -4.17 8.03 -14.22
N LYS A 98 -3.35 7.62 -15.20
CA LYS A 98 -3.83 6.93 -16.41
C LYS A 98 -4.53 5.61 -16.05
N ARG A 99 -3.99 4.83 -15.11
CA ARG A 99 -4.60 3.58 -14.63
C ARG A 99 -5.88 3.81 -13.82
N LEU A 100 -5.91 4.89 -13.05
CA LEU A 100 -7.07 5.28 -12.26
C LEU A 100 -8.18 5.91 -13.13
N GLY A 101 -7.88 6.28 -14.38
CA GLY A 101 -8.82 6.96 -15.27
C GLY A 101 -8.98 8.45 -14.99
N VAL A 102 -8.06 9.06 -14.23
CA VAL A 102 -8.12 10.50 -13.92
C VAL A 102 -7.71 11.31 -15.16
N PRO A 103 -8.54 12.27 -15.61
CA PRO A 103 -8.22 13.12 -16.75
C PRO A 103 -6.91 13.92 -16.52
N ASN A 104 -6.04 13.97 -17.53
CA ASN A 104 -4.72 14.62 -17.41
C ASN A 104 -4.82 16.15 -17.30
N ASP A 105 -5.88 16.73 -17.85
CA ASP A 105 -6.24 18.15 -17.81
C ASP A 105 -6.76 18.59 -16.45
N ALA A 106 -7.34 17.69 -15.66
CA ALA A 106 -7.77 17.97 -14.29
C ALA A 106 -6.61 18.10 -13.28
N VAL A 107 -5.39 17.81 -13.72
CA VAL A 107 -4.20 17.85 -12.86
C VAL A 107 -3.85 19.27 -12.45
N GLY A 108 -3.85 19.54 -11.15
CA GLY A 108 -3.55 20.86 -10.62
C GLY A 108 -4.71 21.84 -10.68
N GLN A 109 -5.88 21.40 -11.16
CA GLN A 109 -7.13 22.12 -10.97
C GLN A 109 -7.69 21.85 -9.55
N GLU A 110 -8.56 22.73 -9.08
CA GLU A 110 -9.26 22.56 -7.80
C GLU A 110 -10.40 21.52 -7.87
N THR A 111 -10.54 20.83 -9.00
CA THR A 111 -11.49 19.74 -9.20
C THR A 111 -11.26 18.63 -8.17
N LYS A 112 -12.33 18.30 -7.44
CA LYS A 112 -12.33 17.26 -6.42
C LYS A 112 -12.82 15.95 -7.02
N PHE A 113 -12.10 14.88 -6.72
CA PHE A 113 -12.43 13.52 -7.12
C PHE A 113 -12.76 12.69 -5.90
N ASP A 114 -13.88 11.97 -5.93
CA ASP A 114 -14.25 11.01 -4.89
C ASP A 114 -13.40 9.76 -5.04
N LEU A 115 -12.38 9.63 -4.19
CA LEU A 115 -11.54 8.43 -4.13
C LEU A 115 -11.98 7.56 -2.95
N ILE A 116 -12.12 6.28 -3.21
CA ILE A 116 -12.33 5.26 -2.19
C ILE A 116 -10.97 4.65 -1.87
N ILE A 117 -10.53 4.78 -0.63
CA ILE A 117 -9.25 4.25 -0.15
C ILE A 117 -9.55 3.13 0.82
N GLU A 118 -8.96 1.98 0.58
CA GLU A 118 -9.16 0.77 1.35
C GLU A 118 -7.82 0.15 1.74
N GLN A 119 -7.79 -0.45 2.92
CA GLN A 119 -6.64 -1.22 3.35
C GLN A 119 -6.50 -2.47 2.49
N THR A 120 -5.27 -2.77 2.08
CA THR A 120 -4.99 -4.01 1.37
C THR A 120 -4.57 -5.10 2.34
N GLY A 121 -5.29 -6.22 2.35
CA GLY A 121 -4.85 -7.43 3.05
C GLY A 121 -3.62 -8.07 2.40
N LEU A 122 -3.09 -9.14 3.00
CA LEU A 122 -1.88 -9.83 2.54
C LEU A 122 -1.93 -10.22 1.06
N TRP A 123 -3.08 -10.71 0.58
CA TRP A 123 -3.25 -11.10 -0.82
C TRP A 123 -3.10 -9.94 -1.80
N GLY A 124 -3.64 -8.77 -1.49
CA GLY A 124 -3.50 -7.63 -2.37
C GLY A 124 -2.11 -7.00 -2.29
N GLN A 125 -1.39 -7.15 -1.16
CA GLN A 125 0.02 -6.80 -1.07
C GLN A 125 0.87 -7.70 -1.98
N ILE A 126 0.65 -9.02 -1.94
CA ILE A 126 1.32 -9.97 -2.83
C ILE A 126 1.00 -9.65 -4.30
N TYR A 127 -0.26 -9.39 -4.62
CA TYR A 127 -0.67 -8.98 -5.96
C TYR A 127 0.07 -7.71 -6.40
N TRP A 128 0.19 -6.72 -5.53
CA TRP A 128 0.96 -5.52 -5.81
C TRP A 128 2.45 -5.82 -6.11
N TYR A 129 3.11 -6.64 -5.29
CA TYR A 129 4.51 -7.03 -5.51
C TYR A 129 4.73 -7.71 -6.86
N LEU A 130 3.78 -8.52 -7.32
CA LEU A 130 3.90 -9.26 -8.58
C LEU A 130 3.52 -8.42 -9.81
N CYS A 131 2.60 -7.46 -9.66
CA CYS A 131 2.02 -6.68 -10.76
C CYS A 131 2.55 -5.24 -10.86
N THR A 132 3.32 -4.75 -9.88
CA THR A 132 3.94 -3.41 -9.93
C THR A 132 4.82 -3.24 -11.16
N LYS A 133 4.82 -2.04 -11.75
CA LYS A 133 5.69 -1.72 -12.89
C LYS A 133 7.08 -1.26 -12.47
N ASP A 134 7.31 -1.03 -11.18
CA ASP A 134 8.61 -0.65 -10.66
C ASP A 134 9.60 -1.83 -10.77
N PRO A 135 10.65 -1.73 -11.62
CA PRO A 135 11.60 -2.83 -11.80
C PRO A 135 12.38 -3.15 -10.52
N ALA A 136 12.60 -2.17 -9.64
CA ALA A 136 13.32 -2.36 -8.38
C ALA A 136 12.54 -3.26 -7.41
N VAL A 137 11.20 -3.29 -7.53
CA VAL A 137 10.33 -4.13 -6.71
C VAL A 137 9.98 -5.42 -7.42
N LYS A 138 9.69 -5.36 -8.73
CA LYS A 138 9.21 -6.49 -9.51
C LYS A 138 10.24 -7.62 -9.62
N VAL A 139 11.50 -7.28 -9.88
CA VAL A 139 12.58 -8.28 -10.07
C VAL A 139 12.78 -9.15 -8.82
N PRO A 140 13.01 -8.59 -7.61
CA PRO A 140 13.17 -9.40 -6.41
C PRO A 140 11.89 -10.16 -6.02
N ALA A 141 10.70 -9.57 -6.23
CA ALA A 141 9.44 -10.25 -5.96
C ALA A 141 9.25 -11.51 -6.83
N TRP A 142 9.54 -11.41 -8.13
CA TRP A 142 9.48 -12.56 -9.04
C TRP A 142 10.54 -13.61 -8.71
N LEU A 143 11.75 -13.20 -8.32
CA LEU A 143 12.79 -14.13 -7.87
C LEU A 143 12.32 -14.94 -6.64
N ALA A 144 11.77 -14.26 -5.63
CA ALA A 144 11.24 -14.89 -4.43
C ALA A 144 10.07 -15.83 -4.76
N PHE A 145 9.18 -15.43 -5.67
CA PHE A 145 8.08 -16.26 -6.14
C PHE A 145 8.58 -17.58 -6.76
N TRP A 146 9.56 -17.52 -7.65
CA TRP A 146 10.15 -18.73 -8.24
C TRP A 146 10.88 -19.60 -7.20
N SER A 147 11.59 -19.00 -6.25
CA SER A 147 12.23 -19.75 -5.16
C SER A 147 11.23 -20.53 -4.30
N VAL A 148 10.11 -19.91 -3.95
CA VAL A 148 9.04 -20.57 -3.18
C VAL A 148 8.40 -21.69 -3.99
N LEU A 149 8.14 -21.46 -5.28
CA LEU A 149 7.54 -22.46 -6.16
C LEU A 149 8.44 -23.70 -6.30
N LEU A 150 9.74 -23.50 -6.52
CA LEU A 150 10.71 -24.59 -6.62
C LEU A 150 10.89 -25.32 -5.29
N GLY A 151 10.94 -24.59 -4.18
CA GLY A 151 10.99 -25.17 -2.84
C GLY A 151 9.77 -26.04 -2.53
N ALA A 152 8.57 -25.56 -2.87
CA ALA A 152 7.33 -26.31 -2.72
C ALA A 152 7.29 -27.56 -3.62
N ALA A 153 7.78 -27.46 -4.86
CA ALA A 153 7.88 -28.61 -5.76
C ALA A 153 8.84 -29.69 -5.20
N GLY A 154 10.00 -29.27 -4.68
CA GLY A 154 10.95 -30.18 -4.02
C GLY A 154 10.36 -30.85 -2.78
N LEU A 155 9.64 -30.09 -1.94
CA LEU A 155 8.94 -30.62 -0.77
C LEU A 155 7.90 -31.67 -1.17
N MET A 156 7.09 -31.38 -2.20
CA MET A 156 6.07 -32.30 -2.70
C MET A 156 6.69 -33.60 -3.21
N LEU A 157 7.79 -33.53 -3.97
CA LEU A 157 8.51 -34.72 -4.44
C LEU A 157 9.06 -35.54 -3.27
N ALA A 158 9.61 -34.90 -2.24
CA ALA A 158 10.10 -35.58 -1.05
C ALA A 158 8.98 -36.28 -0.28
N ILE A 159 7.82 -35.63 -0.12
CA ILE A 159 6.65 -36.21 0.53
C ILE A 159 6.15 -37.43 -0.25
N VAL A 160 6.01 -37.31 -1.58
CA VAL A 160 5.59 -38.43 -2.43
C VAL A 160 6.56 -39.60 -2.31
N ASN A 161 7.87 -39.35 -2.36
CA ASN A 161 8.88 -40.39 -2.21
C ASN A 161 8.81 -41.07 -0.83
N PHE A 162 8.57 -40.30 0.23
CA PHE A 162 8.41 -40.83 1.59
C PHE A 162 7.20 -41.76 1.72
N TYR A 163 6.07 -41.46 1.07
CA TYR A 163 4.89 -42.34 1.09
C TYR A 163 5.01 -43.58 0.20
N LEU A 164 5.89 -43.55 -0.81
CA LEU A 164 6.14 -44.66 -1.73
C LEU A 164 7.16 -45.68 -1.20
N THR A 165 7.91 -45.33 -0.14
CA THR A 165 8.92 -46.18 0.51
C THR A 165 8.32 -46.82 1.76
#